data_AF-A0A4Q6AZX0-F1
#
_entry.id   AF-A0A4Q6AZX0-F1
#
_cell.length_a   1.000
_cell.length_b   1.000
_cell.length_c   1.000
_cell.angle_alpha   90.00
_cell.angle_beta   90.00
_cell.angle_gamma   90.00
#
_symmetry.space_group_name_H-M   'P 1'
#
loop_
_entity.id
_entity.type
_entity.pdbx_description
1 polymer ?
#
loop_
_entity_poly.entity_id
_entity_poly.type
_entity_poly.pdbx_seq_one_letter_code
_entity_poly.pdbx_strand_id
1 'polypeptide(L)' 'MSNFIKFLALLSLAIGVRVYSKSSSHDDIKTQLLTACEDNERCVDAVNEKYDACFENAYTMGRRSRFNEDQFMKCMAE' A
#
# COMPACT_ATOMS: atom_id res chain seq x y z
N MET A 1 11.08 35.54 0.92
CA MET A 1 10.88 34.50 1.96
C MET A 1 9.48 33.86 1.94
N SER A 2 8.39 34.61 1.71
CA SER A 2 7.00 34.06 1.75
C SER A 2 6.72 32.90 0.75
N ASN A 3 7.32 32.90 -0.45
CA ASN A 3 7.05 31.87 -1.46
C ASN A 3 7.71 30.51 -1.17
N PHE A 4 8.82 30.48 -0.42
CA PHE A 4 9.54 29.24 -0.11
C PHE A 4 8.78 28.39 0.91
N ILE A 5 8.16 29.05 1.89
CA ILE A 5 7.30 28.42 2.91
C ILE A 5 6.03 27.84 2.26
N LYS A 6 5.44 28.57 1.29
CA LYS A 6 4.29 28.08 0.51
C LYS A 6 4.64 26.83 -0.31
N PHE A 7 5.82 26.79 -0.92
CA PHE A 7 6.31 25.62 -1.66
C PHE A 7 6.52 24.40 -0.75
N LEU A 8 7.14 24.59 0.42
CA LEU A 8 7.33 23.53 1.41
C LEU A 8 5.99 22.98 1.91
N ALA A 9 5.03 23.86 2.22
CA ALA A 9 3.70 23.46 2.68
C ALA A 9 2.92 22.66 1.61
N LEU A 10 3.03 23.05 0.33
CA LEU A 10 2.42 22.33 -0.79
C LEU A 10 3.07 20.96 -1.00
N LEU A 11 4.39 20.86 -0.85
CA LEU A 11 5.13 19.59 -0.93
C LEU A 11 4.72 18.62 0.19
N SER A 12 4.64 19.08 1.44
CA SER A 12 4.21 18.24 2.56
C SER A 12 2.77 17.76 2.40
N LEU A 13 1.87 18.60 1.86
CA LEU A 13 0.49 18.22 1.56
C LEU A 13 0.43 17.18 0.43
N ALA A 14 1.20 17.39 -0.64
CA ALA A 14 1.24 16.45 -1.76
C ALA A 14 1.83 15.08 -1.38
N ILE A 15 2.85 15.07 -0.52
CA ILE A 15 3.45 13.84 0.02
C ILE A 15 2.46 13.18 0.98
N GLY A 16 1.86 13.94 1.89
CA GLY A 16 0.87 13.44 2.86
C GLY A 16 -0.34 12.80 2.18
N VAL A 17 -0.92 13.43 1.16
CA VAL A 17 -2.05 12.86 0.41
C VAL A 17 -1.66 11.58 -0.33
N ARG A 18 -0.46 11.52 -0.93
CA ARG A 18 0.04 10.31 -1.61
C ARG A 18 0.27 9.15 -0.64
N VAL A 19 0.87 9.44 0.52
CA VAL A 19 1.14 8.45 1.55
C VAL A 19 -0.17 7.98 2.18
N TYR A 20 -1.14 8.88 2.41
CA TYR A 20 -2.47 8.54 2.91
C TYR A 20 -3.23 7.62 1.95
N SER A 21 -3.20 7.91 0.64
CA SER A 21 -3.83 7.02 -0.35
C SER A 21 -3.19 5.63 -0.40
N LYS A 22 -1.87 5.52 -0.17
CA LYS A 22 -1.20 4.23 -0.10
C LYS A 22 -1.59 3.46 1.17
N SER A 23 -1.54 4.12 2.33
CA SER A 23 -1.90 3.50 3.60
C SER A 23 -3.34 3.00 3.57
N SER A 24 -4.27 3.82 3.10
CA SER A 24 -5.69 3.43 3.01
C SER A 24 -5.91 2.23 2.07
N SER A 25 -5.20 2.14 0.94
CA SER A 25 -5.30 0.96 0.05
C SER A 25 -4.58 -0.27 0.59
N HIS A 26 -3.48 -0.08 1.34
CA HIS A 26 -2.76 -1.16 2.01
C HIS A 26 -3.64 -1.79 3.09
N ASP A 27 -4.19 -0.97 3.99
CA ASP A 27 -5.03 -1.46 5.09
C ASP A 27 -6.30 -2.18 4.56
N ASP A 28 -6.92 -1.65 3.52
CA ASP A 28 -8.13 -2.22 2.93
C ASP A 28 -7.88 -3.59 2.29
N ILE A 29 -6.85 -3.72 1.43
CA ILE A 29 -6.54 -4.99 0.77
C ILE A 29 -6.05 -6.03 1.79
N LYS A 30 -5.25 -5.63 2.79
CA LYS A 30 -4.82 -6.52 3.87
C LYS A 30 -6.00 -7.06 4.65
N THR A 31 -6.95 -6.19 5.01
CA THR A 31 -8.14 -6.57 5.75
C THR A 31 -9.02 -7.53 4.95
N GLN A 32 -9.19 -7.31 3.64
CA GLN A 32 -9.93 -8.22 2.78
C GLN A 32 -9.29 -9.62 2.71
N LEU A 33 -7.96 -9.70 2.59
CA LEU A 33 -7.23 -10.97 2.60
C LEU A 33 -7.33 -11.71 3.94
N LEU A 34 -7.18 -11.00 5.05
CA LEU A 34 -7.33 -11.58 6.38
C LEU A 34 -8.77 -12.05 6.63
N THR A 35 -9.76 -11.31 6.12
CA THR A 35 -11.17 -11.71 6.18
C THR A 35 -11.42 -12.97 5.33
N ALA A 36 -10.81 -13.05 4.14
CA ALA A 36 -10.89 -14.22 3.27
C ALA A 36 -10.21 -15.47 3.86
N CYS A 37 -9.27 -15.29 4.80
CA CYS A 37 -8.65 -16.39 5.52
C CYS A 37 -9.59 -17.06 6.55
N GLU A 38 -10.73 -16.44 6.91
CA GLU A 38 -11.73 -16.98 7.87
C GLU A 38 -11.09 -17.60 9.14
N ASP A 39 -10.13 -16.89 9.76
CA ASP A 39 -9.40 -17.33 10.96
C ASP A 39 -8.50 -18.57 10.80
N ASN A 40 -8.21 -18.99 9.56
CA ASN A 40 -7.20 -20.00 9.31
C ASN A 40 -5.81 -19.45 9.66
N GLU A 41 -5.26 -19.86 10.80
CA GLU A 41 -3.95 -19.39 11.31
C GLU A 41 -2.85 -19.46 10.26
N ARG A 42 -2.77 -20.53 9.45
CA ARG A 42 -1.74 -20.65 8.41
C ARG A 42 -1.92 -19.64 7.28
N CYS A 43 -3.17 -19.32 6.94
CA CYS A 43 -3.48 -18.29 5.95
C CYS A 43 -3.17 -16.90 6.51
N VAL A 44 -3.58 -16.63 7.75
CA VAL A 44 -3.32 -15.36 8.45
C VAL A 44 -1.82 -15.12 8.59
N ASP A 45 -1.06 -16.13 8.99
CA ASP A 45 0.40 -16.04 9.13
C ASP A 45 1.07 -15.80 7.78
N ALA A 46 0.68 -16.54 6.73
CA ALA A 46 1.21 -16.35 5.39
C ALA A 46 0.91 -14.95 4.83
N VAL A 47 -0.31 -14.44 5.07
CA VAL A 47 -0.68 -13.05 4.74
C VAL A 47 0.18 -12.08 5.53
N ASN A 48 0.30 -12.23 6.84
CA ASN A 48 1.10 -11.31 7.67
C ASN A 48 2.60 -11.31 7.32
N GLU A 49 3.15 -12.44 6.87
CA GLU A 49 4.56 -12.58 6.49
C GLU A 49 4.86 -11.98 5.11
N LYS A 50 4.02 -12.25 4.10
CA LYS A 50 4.32 -11.89 2.70
C LYS A 50 3.63 -10.63 2.22
N TYR A 51 2.50 -10.24 2.82
CA TYR A 51 1.65 -9.17 2.33
C TYR A 51 2.39 -7.85 2.12
N ASP A 52 3.15 -7.41 3.12
CA ASP A 52 3.82 -6.10 3.05
C ASP A 52 4.86 -6.07 1.91
N ALA A 53 5.64 -7.14 1.74
CA ALA A 53 6.61 -7.25 0.66
C ALA A 53 5.94 -7.30 -0.72
N CYS A 54 4.85 -8.08 -0.84
CA CYS A 54 4.11 -8.21 -2.09
C CYS A 54 3.34 -6.94 -2.46
N PHE A 55 2.78 -6.24 -1.48
CA PHE A 55 2.12 -4.96 -1.68
C PHE A 55 3.12 -3.89 -2.12
N GLU A 56 4.29 -3.79 -1.48
CA GLU A 56 5.34 -2.84 -1.90
C GLU A 56 5.83 -3.12 -3.32
N ASN A 57 5.97 -4.40 -3.70
CA ASN A 57 6.38 -4.78 -5.06
C ASN A 57 5.31 -4.44 -6.11
N ALA A 58 4.04 -4.61 -5.76
CA ALA A 58 2.91 -4.32 -6.65
C ALA A 58 2.48 -2.85 -6.67
N TYR A 59 2.80 -2.08 -5.63
CA TYR A 59 2.40 -0.69 -5.46
C TYR A 59 3.52 0.25 -5.88
N THR A 60 3.47 0.74 -7.12
CA THR A 60 4.45 1.73 -7.60
C THR A 60 4.04 3.15 -7.20
N MET A 61 4.81 3.80 -6.31
CA MET A 61 4.65 5.22 -6.01
C MET A 61 5.16 6.09 -7.18
N GLY A 62 4.32 6.97 -7.73
CA GLY A 62 4.70 7.86 -8.83
C GLY A 62 3.60 8.82 -9.27
N ARG A 63 3.80 9.52 -10.40
CA ARG A 63 2.81 10.45 -11.00
C ARG A 63 1.52 9.74 -11.45
N ARG A 64 1.57 8.41 -11.59
CA ARG A 64 0.45 7.50 -11.80
C ARG A 64 0.60 6.34 -10.81
N SER A 65 0.30 6.59 -9.53
CA SER A 65 0.18 5.51 -8.55
C SER A 65 -0.82 4.48 -9.06
N ARG A 66 -0.33 3.27 -9.31
CA ARG A 66 -1.14 2.13 -9.77
C ARG A 66 -0.75 0.93 -8.95
N PHE A 67 -1.77 0.24 -8.45
CA PHE A 67 -1.63 -1.08 -7.88
C PHE A 67 -1.70 -2.09 -9.04
N ASN A 68 -0.69 -2.95 -9.13
CA ASN A 68 -0.64 -4.02 -10.12
C ASN A 68 -1.10 -5.34 -9.49
N GLU A 69 -2.39 -5.63 -9.61
CA GLU A 69 -3.03 -6.80 -8.99
C GLU A 69 -2.39 -8.13 -9.47
N ASP A 70 -2.06 -8.26 -10.75
CA ASP A 70 -1.41 -9.46 -11.29
C ASP A 70 -0.04 -9.74 -10.64
N GLN A 71 0.73 -8.68 -10.38
CA GLN A 71 2.03 -8.79 -9.74
C GLN A 71 1.90 -9.10 -8.25
N PHE A 72 0.89 -8.53 -7.60
CA PHE A 72 0.56 -8.83 -6.20
C PHE A 72 0.19 -10.30 -6.01
N MET A 73 -0.73 -10.83 -6.83
CA MET A 73 -1.19 -12.22 -6.73
C MET A 73 -0.09 -13.22 -7.03
N LYS A 74 0.81 -12.91 -7.97
CA LYS A 74 1.99 -13.75 -8.23
C LYS A 74 2.92 -13.85 -7.02
N CYS A 75 3.21 -12.71 -6.38
CA CYS A 75 4.07 -12.68 -5.20
C CYS A 75 3.47 -13.42 -3.99
N MET A 76 2.15 -13.35 -3.81
CA MET A 76 1.46 -14.07 -2.73
C MET A 76 1.42 -15.59 -2.95
N ALA A 77 1.60 -16.05 -4.19
CA ALA A 77 1.54 -17.46 -4.58
C ALA A 77 2.92 -18.16 -4.64
N GLU A 78 4.02 -17.39 -4.66
CA GLU A 78 5.39 -17.87 -4.41
C GLU A 78 5.59 -18.15 -2.93
#